data_AF-A0A7S0BIV5-F1
#
_entry.id   AF-A0A7S0BIV5-F1
#
_cell.length_a   1.000
_cell.length_b   1.000
_cell.length_c   1.000
_cell.angle_alpha   90.00
_cell.angle_beta   90.00
_cell.angle_gamma   90.00
#
_symmetry.space_group_name_H-M   'P 1'
#
loop_
_entity.id
_entity.type
_entity.pdbx_description
1 polymer ?
#
loop_
_entity_poly.entity_id
_entity_poly.type
_entity_poly.pdbx_seq_one_letter_code
_entity_poly.pdbx_strand_id
1 'polypeptide(L)'
;MRGLLLLLPLLVVRLSVAVKIPNELLAGEDFQTVARTWADRISILQDAAARQGGLCIEEQEARLSFDTPIDDLPQDFSEIPLDFTVFRPEGGVCADGSPFNFIFVKQSSTRLNIHITPGGFCYDATTCCGPNASQFYTSSLPDEEFWAALTCSPPLARQLRLLSLQGIFSLVPSNPMADYSHLIIPSCSGEGALANTQIDYEEDGTSCSIEHKGSVNTQIAID
;
A
#
# COMPACT_ATOMS: atom_id res chain seq x y z
N MET A 1 27.98 -16.42 9.63
CA MET A 1 27.05 -17.13 10.55
C MET A 1 26.47 -16.14 11.53
N ARG A 2 25.13 -16.14 11.68
CA ARG A 2 24.28 -15.34 12.60
C ARG A 2 24.15 -13.86 12.17
N GLY A 3 23.08 -13.39 11.53
CA GLY A 3 21.67 -13.75 11.67
C GLY A 3 21.02 -12.78 12.67
N LEU A 4 20.90 -11.51 12.28
CA LEU A 4 20.22 -10.48 13.05
C LEU A 4 18.78 -10.41 12.55
N LEU A 5 17.89 -11.17 13.18
CA LEU A 5 16.44 -11.03 13.01
C LEU A 5 16.05 -9.64 13.54
N LEU A 6 15.73 -8.73 12.63
CA LEU A 6 14.96 -7.53 12.95
C LEU A 6 13.55 -7.97 13.30
N LEU A 7 13.26 -8.02 14.59
CA LEU A 7 11.90 -8.11 15.11
C LEU A 7 11.19 -6.77 14.79
N LEU A 8 10.43 -6.73 13.69
CA LEU A 8 9.38 -5.74 13.57
C LEU A 8 8.42 -5.94 14.77
N PRO A 9 8.05 -4.87 15.51
CA PRO A 9 7.04 -5.00 16.52
C PRO A 9 5.73 -5.31 15.80
N LEU A 10 5.23 -6.54 15.98
CA LEU A 10 3.82 -6.88 15.78
C LEU A 10 3.01 -5.80 16.49
N LEU A 11 2.46 -4.86 15.71
CA LEU A 11 1.58 -3.82 16.19
C LEU A 11 0.29 -4.52 16.59
N VAL A 12 0.22 -5.04 17.81
CA VAL A 12 -1.01 -5.59 18.37
C VAL A 12 -1.97 -4.43 18.55
N VAL A 13 -2.76 -4.16 17.51
CA VAL A 13 -3.87 -3.20 17.59
C VAL A 13 -4.88 -3.80 18.55
N ARG A 14 -4.83 -3.36 19.81
CA ARG A 14 -5.91 -3.62 20.77
C ARG A 14 -7.14 -2.85 20.30
N LEU A 15 -8.01 -3.54 19.55
CA LEU A 15 -9.35 -3.06 19.25
C LEU A 15 -10.10 -2.87 20.58
N SER A 16 -10.25 -1.63 21.03
CA SER A 16 -11.05 -1.31 22.21
C SER A 16 -12.50 -1.17 21.76
N VAL A 17 -13.27 -2.25 21.87
CA VAL A 17 -14.71 -2.25 21.57
C VAL A 17 -15.45 -1.79 22.84
N ALA A 18 -16.00 -0.58 22.82
CA ALA A 18 -16.92 -0.14 23.88
C ALA A 18 -18.30 -0.76 23.63
N VAL A 19 -18.64 -1.82 24.38
CA VAL A 19 -19.94 -2.48 24.30
C VAL A 19 -20.88 -1.86 25.35
N LYS A 20 -22.02 -1.33 24.90
CA LYS A 20 -23.08 -0.84 25.81
C LYS A 20 -23.81 -2.05 26.41
N ILE A 21 -23.65 -2.27 27.71
CA ILE A 21 -24.32 -3.36 28.43
C ILE A 21 -25.78 -2.94 28.71
N PRO A 22 -26.80 -3.70 28.29
CA PRO A 22 -28.19 -3.43 28.63
C PRO A 22 -28.42 -3.56 30.14
N ASN A 23 -29.13 -2.60 30.75
CA ASN A 23 -29.39 -2.56 32.19
C ASN A 23 -30.18 -3.79 32.71
N GLU A 24 -30.87 -4.51 31.84
CA GLU A 24 -31.70 -5.68 32.15
C GLU A 24 -30.87 -6.91 32.59
N LEU A 25 -29.58 -6.96 32.23
CA LEU A 25 -28.65 -8.05 32.56
C LEU A 25 -27.92 -7.87 33.91
N LEU A 26 -28.12 -6.75 34.60
CA LEU A 26 -27.53 -6.49 35.92
C LEU A 26 -28.42 -6.98 37.07
N ALA A 27 -29.61 -7.51 36.75
CA ALA A 27 -30.57 -7.99 37.73
C ALA A 27 -30.53 -9.52 37.82
N GLY A 28 -29.70 -10.06 38.73
CA GLY A 28 -29.87 -11.43 39.26
C GLY A 28 -28.76 -12.43 39.00
N GLU A 29 -27.76 -12.12 38.16
CA GLU A 29 -26.56 -12.96 37.99
C GLU A 29 -25.34 -12.32 38.66
N ASP A 30 -24.42 -13.14 39.18
CA ASP A 30 -23.13 -12.66 39.71
C ASP A 30 -22.39 -11.92 38.60
N PHE A 31 -22.14 -10.63 38.83
CA PHE A 31 -21.41 -9.75 37.92
C PHE A 31 -20.09 -10.37 37.44
N GLN A 32 -19.42 -11.15 38.29
CA GLN A 32 -18.18 -11.84 37.93
C GLN A 32 -18.39 -12.92 36.86
N THR A 33 -19.51 -13.65 36.90
CA THR A 33 -19.85 -14.67 35.91
C THR A 33 -20.20 -14.03 34.57
N VAL A 34 -21.05 -12.99 34.58
CA VAL A 34 -21.39 -12.23 33.38
C VAL A 34 -20.13 -11.61 32.76
N ALA A 35 -19.27 -10.97 33.56
CA ALA A 35 -18.03 -10.37 33.08
C ALA A 35 -17.07 -11.37 32.42
N ARG A 36 -16.93 -12.59 32.98
CA ARG A 36 -16.09 -13.65 32.38
C ARG A 36 -16.66 -14.15 31.06
N THR A 37 -17.96 -14.45 31.01
CA THR A 37 -18.61 -14.90 29.77
C THR A 37 -18.48 -13.86 28.66
N TRP A 38 -18.57 -12.57 29.00
CA TRP A 38 -18.35 -11.50 28.03
C TRP A 38 -16.89 -11.35 27.61
N ALA A 39 -15.94 -11.47 28.54
CA ALA A 39 -14.52 -11.46 28.22
C ALA A 39 -14.14 -12.61 27.27
N ASP A 40 -14.67 -13.81 27.50
CA ASP A 40 -14.45 -14.98 26.65
C ASP A 40 -15.05 -14.76 25.25
N ARG A 41 -16.26 -14.21 25.16
CA ARG A 41 -16.89 -13.88 23.86
C ARG A 41 -16.14 -12.79 23.11
N ILE A 42 -15.61 -11.78 23.81
CA ILE A 42 -14.76 -10.74 23.21
C ILE A 42 -13.47 -11.36 22.68
N SER A 43 -12.82 -12.25 23.43
CA SER A 43 -11.61 -12.95 22.99
C SER A 43 -11.87 -13.79 21.74
N ILE A 44 -12.98 -14.53 21.69
CA ILE A 44 -13.37 -15.33 20.51
C ILE A 44 -13.61 -14.43 19.29
N LEU A 45 -14.26 -13.27 19.48
CA LEU A 45 -14.51 -12.32 18.38
C LEU A 45 -13.21 -11.65 17.91
N GLN A 46 -12.28 -11.36 18.82
CA GLN A 46 -10.96 -10.83 18.48
C GLN A 46 -10.11 -11.86 17.73
N ASP A 47 -10.13 -13.13 18.16
CA ASP A 47 -9.43 -14.22 17.48
C ASP A 47 -10.06 -14.50 16.10
N ALA A 48 -11.38 -14.45 15.98
CA ALA A 48 -12.07 -14.60 14.71
C ALA A 48 -11.76 -13.44 13.75
N ALA A 49 -11.72 -12.20 14.24
CA ALA A 49 -11.33 -11.03 13.47
C ALA A 49 -9.85 -11.07 13.05
N ALA A 50 -8.96 -11.55 13.92
CA ALA A 50 -7.54 -11.74 13.60
C ALA A 50 -7.34 -12.84 12.55
N ARG A 51 -8.07 -13.95 12.65
CA ARG A 51 -8.05 -15.03 11.63
C ARG A 51 -8.63 -14.58 10.31
N GLN A 52 -9.75 -13.85 10.33
CA GLN A 52 -10.36 -13.30 9.12
C GLN A 52 -9.47 -12.22 8.48
N GLY A 53 -8.79 -11.42 9.30
CA GLY A 53 -7.75 -10.49 8.84
C GLY A 53 -6.57 -11.21 8.19
N GLY A 54 -6.07 -12.30 8.80
CA GLY A 54 -4.99 -13.11 8.24
C GLY A 54 -5.37 -13.79 6.92
N LEU A 55 -6.56 -14.38 6.82
CA LEU A 55 -7.06 -14.97 5.56
C LEU A 55 -7.24 -13.91 4.47
N CYS A 56 -7.73 -12.73 4.83
CA CYS A 56 -7.81 -11.61 3.90
C CYS A 56 -6.40 -11.17 3.46
N ILE A 57 -5.43 -11.09 4.37
CA ILE A 57 -4.05 -10.70 4.05
C ILE A 57 -3.46 -11.70 3.05
N GLU A 58 -3.55 -13.01 3.31
CA GLU A 58 -3.06 -14.05 2.39
C GLU A 58 -3.75 -13.97 1.02
N GLU A 59 -5.07 -13.70 0.99
CA GLU A 59 -5.81 -13.52 -0.27
C GLU A 59 -5.38 -12.25 -1.02
N GLN A 60 -5.16 -11.15 -0.31
CA GLN A 60 -4.68 -9.91 -0.90
C GLN A 60 -3.23 -10.03 -1.35
N GLU A 61 -2.33 -10.62 -0.57
CA GLU A 61 -0.98 -10.96 -0.99
C GLU A 61 -1.00 -11.83 -2.24
N ALA A 62 -1.83 -12.88 -2.30
CA ALA A 62 -1.98 -13.71 -3.49
C ALA A 62 -2.53 -12.96 -4.71
N ARG A 63 -3.32 -11.90 -4.52
CA ARG A 63 -3.79 -11.01 -5.62
C ARG A 63 -2.74 -9.96 -5.99
N LEU A 64 -1.95 -9.53 -5.01
CA LEU A 64 -0.93 -8.52 -5.15
C LEU A 64 0.40 -9.13 -5.63
N SER A 65 0.58 -10.44 -5.58
CA SER A 65 1.82 -11.13 -5.94
C SER A 65 1.96 -11.50 -7.42
N PHE A 66 0.94 -11.20 -8.24
CA PHE A 66 0.99 -11.44 -9.67
C PHE A 66 0.79 -10.16 -10.47
N ASP A 67 1.60 -10.01 -11.51
CA ASP A 67 1.37 -9.01 -12.55
C ASP A 67 0.06 -9.35 -13.27
N THR A 68 -0.77 -8.32 -13.43
CA THR A 68 -2.02 -8.38 -14.18
C THR A 68 -1.73 -8.00 -15.62
N PRO A 69 -2.08 -8.83 -16.62
CA PRO A 69 -1.99 -8.43 -18.02
C PRO A 69 -2.69 -7.09 -18.23
N ILE A 70 -2.08 -6.19 -19.02
CA ILE A 70 -2.63 -4.83 -19.23
C ILE A 70 -4.06 -4.91 -19.79
N ASP A 71 -4.34 -5.88 -20.65
CA ASP A 71 -5.67 -6.10 -21.25
C ASP A 71 -6.74 -6.55 -20.21
N ASP A 72 -6.30 -7.06 -19.05
CA ASP A 72 -7.17 -7.49 -17.96
C ASP A 72 -7.39 -6.37 -16.91
N LEU A 73 -6.75 -5.21 -17.06
CA LEU A 73 -7.01 -4.05 -16.21
C LEU A 73 -8.39 -3.45 -16.50
N PRO A 74 -9.01 -2.74 -15.53
CA PRO A 74 -10.27 -2.04 -15.76
C PRO A 74 -10.16 -1.06 -16.93
N GLN A 75 -11.00 -1.25 -17.94
CA GLN A 75 -10.95 -0.44 -19.17
C GLN A 75 -11.86 0.78 -19.10
N ASP A 76 -12.74 0.84 -18.10
CA ASP A 76 -13.65 1.96 -17.85
C ASP A 76 -13.59 2.40 -16.39
N PHE A 77 -13.63 3.71 -16.16
CA PHE A 77 -13.63 4.30 -14.83
C PHE A 77 -14.70 3.69 -13.93
N SER A 78 -15.88 3.34 -14.46
CA SER A 78 -17.01 2.77 -13.73
C SER A 78 -16.74 1.40 -13.12
N GLU A 79 -15.81 0.63 -13.69
CA GLU A 79 -15.41 -0.70 -13.22
C GLU A 79 -14.56 -0.62 -11.96
N ILE A 80 -13.89 0.51 -11.74
CA ILE A 80 -13.09 0.74 -10.54
C ILE A 80 -14.02 1.05 -9.35
N PRO A 81 -13.85 0.41 -8.18
CA PRO A 81 -14.67 0.71 -7.00
C PRO A 81 -14.44 2.14 -6.51
N LEU A 82 -15.43 2.75 -5.85
CA LEU A 82 -15.30 4.06 -5.16
C LEU A 82 -14.41 3.95 -3.91
N ASP A 83 -13.17 3.54 -4.12
CA ASP A 83 -12.20 3.26 -3.09
C ASP A 83 -10.76 3.38 -3.61
N PHE A 84 -9.82 3.03 -2.76
CA PHE A 84 -8.42 2.84 -3.07
C PHE A 84 -8.19 1.49 -3.76
N THR A 85 -7.44 1.47 -4.86
CA THR A 85 -7.05 0.27 -5.62
C THR A 85 -5.57 0.34 -5.98
N VAL A 86 -4.85 -0.76 -5.83
CA VAL A 86 -3.46 -0.91 -6.30
C VAL A 86 -3.48 -1.72 -7.59
N PHE A 87 -2.75 -1.26 -8.59
CA PHE A 87 -2.57 -1.95 -9.87
C PHE A 87 -1.12 -2.39 -10.04
N ARG A 88 -0.93 -3.61 -10.53
CA ARG A 88 0.36 -4.22 -10.91
C ARG A 88 0.30 -4.67 -12.37
N PRO A 89 0.48 -3.75 -13.31
CA PRO A 89 0.46 -4.11 -14.72
C PRO A 89 1.70 -4.94 -15.10
N GLU A 90 1.51 -5.93 -15.95
CA GLU A 90 2.63 -6.63 -16.60
C GLU A 90 3.48 -5.65 -17.43
N GLY A 91 4.80 -5.88 -17.44
CA GLY A 91 5.76 -5.11 -18.26
C GLY A 91 6.28 -3.83 -17.61
N GLY A 92 5.70 -3.41 -16.49
CA GLY A 92 6.26 -2.33 -15.67
C GLY A 92 7.30 -2.86 -14.68
N VAL A 93 8.42 -2.15 -14.52
CA VAL A 93 9.52 -2.60 -13.65
C VAL A 93 10.23 -1.43 -12.97
N CYS A 94 10.63 -1.59 -11.71
CA CYS A 94 11.41 -0.64 -10.93
C CYS A 94 12.90 -0.84 -11.11
N ALA A 95 13.72 0.11 -10.63
CA ALA A 95 15.17 0.15 -10.81
C ALA A 95 15.90 -1.15 -10.44
N ASP A 96 15.46 -1.84 -9.41
CA ASP A 96 16.04 -3.09 -8.91
C ASP A 96 15.51 -4.35 -9.62
N GLY A 97 14.67 -4.19 -10.65
CA GLY A 97 14.03 -5.27 -11.37
C GLY A 97 12.72 -5.76 -10.75
N SER A 98 12.29 -5.19 -9.62
CA SER A 98 10.99 -5.55 -9.00
C SER A 98 9.80 -5.05 -9.82
N PRO A 99 8.63 -5.70 -9.74
CA PRO A 99 7.45 -5.27 -10.48
C PRO A 99 6.97 -3.87 -10.12
N PHE A 100 6.61 -3.09 -11.13
CA PHE A 100 6.01 -1.76 -10.94
C PHE A 100 4.56 -1.87 -10.46
N ASN A 101 4.16 -0.95 -9.58
CA ASN A 101 2.77 -0.78 -9.17
C ASN A 101 2.41 0.70 -9.08
N PHE A 102 1.12 0.99 -9.22
CA PHE A 102 0.55 2.32 -9.03
C PHE A 102 -0.77 2.26 -8.28
N ILE A 103 -1.21 3.43 -7.79
CA ILE A 103 -2.44 3.55 -7.01
C ILE A 103 -3.48 4.35 -7.77
N PHE A 104 -4.71 3.91 -7.68
CA PHE A 104 -5.87 4.71 -8.03
C PHE A 104 -6.81 4.88 -6.84
N VAL A 105 -7.16 6.13 -6.52
CA VAL A 105 -8.14 6.47 -5.50
C VAL A 105 -9.35 7.06 -6.21
N LYS A 106 -10.40 6.26 -6.38
CA LYS A 106 -11.60 6.73 -7.06
C LYS A 106 -12.45 7.60 -6.14
N GLN A 107 -12.97 8.69 -6.69
CA GLN A 107 -13.98 9.54 -6.08
C GLN A 107 -15.23 9.61 -6.97
N SER A 108 -16.27 10.28 -6.49
CA SER A 108 -17.55 10.42 -7.21
C SER A 108 -17.45 11.29 -8.47
N SER A 109 -16.41 12.12 -8.60
CA SER A 109 -16.15 12.95 -9.78
C SER A 109 -15.43 12.18 -10.89
N THR A 110 -15.67 12.57 -12.14
CA THR A 110 -14.90 12.12 -13.31
C THR A 110 -13.59 12.89 -13.52
N ARG A 111 -13.30 13.88 -12.66
CA ARG A 111 -12.06 14.65 -12.72
C ARG A 111 -10.91 13.85 -12.15
N LEU A 112 -9.79 13.83 -12.88
CA LEU A 112 -8.59 13.08 -12.53
C LEU A 112 -7.45 14.01 -12.12
N ASN A 113 -6.78 13.67 -11.03
CA ASN A 113 -5.49 14.22 -10.64
C ASN A 113 -4.44 13.13 -10.84
N ILE A 114 -3.49 13.36 -11.76
CA ILE A 114 -2.35 12.46 -11.97
C ILE A 114 -1.17 13.03 -11.21
N HIS A 115 -0.65 12.25 -10.27
CA HIS A 115 0.51 12.63 -9.47
C HIS A 115 1.62 11.60 -9.63
N ILE A 116 2.74 12.03 -10.17
CA ILE A 116 3.97 11.24 -10.17
C ILE A 116 4.71 11.59 -8.88
N THR A 117 4.88 10.61 -7.99
CA THR A 117 5.55 10.88 -6.71
C THR A 117 7.03 11.18 -6.99
N PRO A 118 7.63 12.13 -6.28
CA PRO A 118 9.06 12.34 -6.39
C PRO A 118 9.78 11.06 -5.96
N GLY A 119 10.74 10.64 -6.78
CA GLY A 119 11.84 9.77 -6.41
C GLY A 119 13.11 10.59 -6.49
N GLY A 120 14.18 10.15 -5.85
CA GLY A 120 15.48 10.74 -6.14
C GLY A 120 15.91 10.46 -7.58
N PHE A 121 17.16 10.81 -7.87
CA PHE A 121 17.78 10.50 -9.15
C PHE A 121 19.11 9.80 -8.89
N CYS A 122 19.39 8.75 -9.64
CA CYS A 122 20.70 8.12 -9.66
C CYS A 122 21.26 8.20 -11.09
N TYR A 123 22.57 8.38 -11.22
CA TYR A 123 23.21 8.68 -12.51
C TYR A 123 24.63 8.09 -12.64
N ASP A 124 25.12 7.43 -11.60
CA ASP A 124 26.43 6.76 -11.56
C ASP A 124 26.37 5.55 -10.61
N ALA A 125 27.43 4.73 -10.60
CA ALA A 125 27.49 3.54 -9.74
C ALA A 125 27.43 3.91 -8.25
N THR A 126 27.99 5.06 -7.86
CA THR A 126 27.96 5.55 -6.47
C THR A 126 26.53 5.80 -5.99
N THR A 127 25.68 6.43 -6.81
CA THR A 127 24.28 6.75 -6.48
C THR A 127 23.33 5.60 -6.78
N CYS A 128 23.58 4.81 -7.82
CA CYS A 128 22.70 3.73 -8.25
C CYS A 128 22.99 2.37 -7.60
N CYS A 129 24.24 2.10 -7.22
CA CYS A 129 24.68 0.82 -6.63
C CYS A 129 25.21 0.96 -5.20
N GLY A 130 25.39 2.20 -4.72
CA GLY A 130 25.92 2.45 -3.38
C GLY A 130 24.96 2.04 -2.25
N PRO A 131 25.43 2.07 -0.99
CA PRO A 131 24.65 1.63 0.17
C PRO A 131 23.36 2.44 0.42
N ASN A 132 23.20 3.59 -0.24
CA ASN A 132 22.02 4.46 -0.16
C ASN A 132 21.18 4.45 -1.45
N ALA A 133 21.41 3.51 -2.36
CA ALA A 133 20.75 3.50 -3.68
C ALA A 133 19.20 3.51 -3.61
N SER A 134 18.64 2.80 -2.62
CA SER A 134 17.19 2.74 -2.36
C SER A 134 16.54 4.09 -1.96
N GLN A 135 17.36 5.12 -1.65
CA GLN A 135 16.87 6.48 -1.43
C GLN A 135 16.61 7.23 -2.76
N PHE A 136 17.24 6.79 -3.85
CA PHE A 136 17.10 7.40 -5.17
C PHE A 136 16.02 6.73 -6.01
N TYR A 137 15.79 5.45 -5.75
CA TYR A 137 14.65 4.72 -6.26
C TYR A 137 14.09 3.90 -5.09
N THR A 138 12.87 4.21 -4.66
CA THR A 138 12.19 3.34 -3.71
C THR A 138 11.41 2.34 -4.55
N SER A 139 11.73 1.04 -4.42
CA SER A 139 10.96 -0.03 -5.04
C SER A 139 9.57 0.01 -4.43
N SER A 140 8.71 0.69 -5.17
CA SER A 140 7.30 0.80 -4.93
C SER A 140 6.87 1.37 -3.57
N LEU A 141 5.61 1.73 -3.57
CA LEU A 141 4.74 1.75 -2.42
C LEU A 141 5.04 0.55 -1.49
N PRO A 142 4.78 0.65 -0.16
CA PRO A 142 5.16 -0.38 0.82
C PRO A 142 4.77 -1.80 0.40
N ASP A 143 5.48 -2.82 0.91
CA ASP A 143 5.38 -4.20 0.43
C ASP A 143 3.95 -4.81 0.37
N GLU A 144 3.82 -5.95 -0.30
CA GLU A 144 2.55 -6.66 -0.48
C GLU A 144 1.84 -6.92 0.86
N GLU A 145 2.61 -7.30 1.88
CA GLU A 145 2.13 -7.54 3.24
C GLU A 145 1.53 -6.26 3.85
N PHE A 146 2.18 -5.10 3.68
CA PHE A 146 1.66 -3.82 4.14
C PHE A 146 0.36 -3.43 3.41
N TRP A 147 0.28 -3.60 2.08
CA TRP A 147 -0.95 -3.28 1.34
C TRP A 147 -2.09 -4.25 1.62
N ALA A 148 -1.77 -5.53 1.78
CA ALA A 148 -2.72 -6.55 2.20
C ALA A 148 -3.26 -6.22 3.60
N ALA A 149 -2.39 -5.87 4.55
CA ALA A 149 -2.76 -5.45 5.89
C ALA A 149 -3.61 -4.18 5.90
N LEU A 150 -3.32 -3.22 5.01
CA LEU A 150 -4.16 -2.03 4.82
C LEU A 150 -5.54 -2.41 4.32
N THR A 151 -5.64 -3.17 3.23
CA THR A 151 -6.91 -3.57 2.61
C THR A 151 -7.79 -4.36 3.58
N CYS A 152 -7.17 -5.20 4.40
CA CYS A 152 -7.85 -6.12 5.31
C CYS A 152 -8.15 -5.54 6.70
N SER A 153 -7.68 -4.32 7.00
CA SER A 153 -7.93 -3.64 8.27
C SER A 153 -8.61 -2.28 8.05
N PRO A 154 -9.94 -2.22 7.89
CA PRO A 154 -10.67 -1.00 7.56
C PRO A 154 -10.37 0.21 8.47
N PRO A 155 -10.17 0.07 9.80
CA PRO A 155 -9.78 1.19 10.65
C PRO A 155 -8.36 1.71 10.34
N LEU A 156 -7.41 0.80 10.10
CA LEU A 156 -6.02 1.15 9.81
C LEU A 156 -5.85 1.69 8.39
N ALA A 157 -6.51 1.08 7.40
CA ALA A 157 -6.66 1.61 6.04
C ALA A 157 -7.25 3.01 6.04
N ARG A 158 -8.34 3.23 6.78
CA ARG A 158 -8.97 4.56 6.85
C ARG A 158 -8.08 5.59 7.55
N GLN A 159 -7.35 5.20 8.59
CA GLN A 159 -6.48 6.10 9.34
C GLN A 159 -5.19 6.43 8.58
N LEU A 160 -4.57 5.45 7.92
CA LEU A 160 -3.43 5.67 7.03
C LEU A 160 -3.86 6.39 5.75
N ARG A 161 -5.02 6.09 5.15
CA ARG A 161 -5.63 6.86 4.05
C ARG A 161 -5.78 8.34 4.41
N LEU A 162 -6.21 8.67 5.63
CA LEU A 162 -6.32 10.05 6.10
C LEU A 162 -4.96 10.71 6.39
N LEU A 163 -3.96 9.93 6.78
CA LEU A 163 -2.59 10.43 7.01
C LEU A 163 -1.81 10.62 5.70
N SER A 164 -2.07 9.78 4.69
CA SER A 164 -1.42 9.80 3.36
C SER A 164 -2.07 10.80 2.41
N LEU A 165 -3.38 11.06 2.53
CA LEU A 165 -4.10 12.03 1.70
C LEU A 165 -4.05 13.43 2.33
N GLN A 166 -2.87 14.03 2.38
CA GLN A 166 -2.66 15.43 2.78
C GLN A 166 -2.39 16.34 1.56
N GLY A 167 -2.43 17.65 1.77
CA GLY A 167 -2.21 18.61 0.69
C GLY A 167 -3.26 18.45 -0.42
N ILE A 168 -2.80 18.30 -1.67
CA ILE A 168 -3.67 18.17 -2.85
C ILE A 168 -4.55 16.91 -2.83
N PHE A 169 -4.21 15.93 -2.00
CA PHE A 169 -4.96 14.68 -1.86
C PHE A 169 -6.04 14.74 -0.78
N SER A 170 -6.08 15.80 0.03
CA SER A 170 -6.99 15.91 1.17
C SER A 170 -8.46 15.94 0.74
N LEU A 171 -9.31 15.16 1.39
CA LEU A 171 -10.75 15.09 1.08
C LEU A 171 -11.57 16.15 1.83
N VAL A 172 -10.93 17.11 2.50
CA VAL A 172 -11.64 18.19 3.19
C VAL A 172 -12.31 19.14 2.19
N PRO A 173 -13.52 19.64 2.45
CA PRO A 173 -14.25 20.47 1.48
C PRO A 173 -13.54 21.75 1.01
N SER A 174 -12.55 22.23 1.76
CA SER A 174 -11.74 23.39 1.37
C SER A 174 -10.63 23.08 0.36
N ASN A 175 -10.31 21.80 0.10
CA ASN A 175 -9.40 21.43 -0.97
C ASN A 175 -10.15 21.49 -2.32
N PRO A 176 -9.69 22.31 -3.30
CA PRO A 176 -10.34 22.38 -4.62
C PRO A 176 -10.31 21.05 -5.39
N MET A 177 -9.50 20.09 -4.95
CA MET A 177 -9.37 18.76 -5.53
C MET A 177 -10.00 17.65 -4.67
N ALA A 178 -10.76 17.99 -3.62
CA ALA A 178 -11.27 17.02 -2.64
C ALA A 178 -12.13 15.90 -3.23
N ASP A 179 -12.80 16.16 -4.36
CA ASP A 179 -13.66 15.20 -5.04
C ASP A 179 -13.00 14.58 -6.29
N TYR A 180 -11.75 14.91 -6.62
CA TYR A 180 -11.05 14.34 -7.77
C TYR A 180 -10.69 12.88 -7.49
N SER A 181 -10.79 12.04 -8.52
CA SER A 181 -10.10 10.75 -8.47
C SER A 181 -8.59 11.01 -8.60
N HIS A 182 -7.77 10.21 -7.92
CA HIS A 182 -6.32 10.39 -7.91
C HIS A 182 -5.61 9.15 -8.47
N LEU A 183 -4.81 9.34 -9.51
CA LEU A 183 -3.84 8.37 -10.01
C LEU A 183 -2.47 8.76 -9.44
N ILE A 184 -1.84 7.86 -8.69
CA ILE A 184 -0.55 8.08 -8.04
C ILE A 184 0.46 7.09 -8.61
N ILE A 185 1.44 7.61 -9.33
CA ILE A 185 2.45 6.86 -10.08
C ILE A 185 3.79 7.01 -9.33
N PRO A 186 4.34 5.95 -8.72
CA PRO A 186 5.61 6.06 -8.03
C PRO A 186 6.79 6.16 -9.00
N SER A 187 7.70 7.11 -8.74
CA SER A 187 9.00 7.15 -9.42
C SER A 187 9.96 6.15 -8.77
N CYS A 188 9.89 4.88 -9.17
CA CYS A 188 10.70 3.79 -8.62
C CYS A 188 11.91 3.38 -9.48
N SER A 189 12.24 4.14 -10.52
CA SER A 189 13.27 3.78 -11.50
C SER A 189 14.56 4.63 -11.40
N GLY A 190 14.53 5.76 -10.67
CA GLY A 190 15.71 6.57 -10.39
C GLY A 190 16.04 7.66 -11.42
N GLU A 191 15.12 7.98 -12.32
CA GLU A 191 15.31 9.00 -13.37
C GLU A 191 14.14 9.96 -13.55
N GLY A 192 13.22 10.02 -12.58
CA GLY A 192 12.10 10.96 -12.56
C GLY A 192 11.11 10.80 -13.71
N ALA A 193 10.78 9.56 -14.07
CA ALA A 193 9.80 9.19 -15.09
C ALA A 193 10.17 9.50 -16.57
N LEU A 194 11.46 9.72 -16.88
CA LEU A 194 11.87 10.20 -18.20
C LEU A 194 12.45 9.13 -19.14
N ALA A 195 13.02 8.05 -18.63
CA ALA A 195 13.77 7.10 -19.47
C ALA A 195 13.08 5.75 -19.66
N ASN A 196 13.57 5.06 -20.68
CA ASN A 196 13.33 3.65 -20.97
C ASN A 196 14.66 3.01 -21.39
N THR A 197 15.50 2.69 -20.43
CA THR A 197 16.79 2.03 -20.67
C THR A 197 17.15 1.13 -19.50
N GLN A 198 18.07 0.21 -19.74
CA GLN A 198 18.78 -0.50 -18.69
C GLN A 198 20.23 -0.03 -18.73
N ILE A 199 20.84 0.22 -17.58
CA ILE A 199 22.26 0.61 -17.50
C ILE A 199 22.95 -0.30 -16.49
N ASP A 200 24.04 -0.92 -16.93
CA ASP A 200 24.99 -1.59 -16.05
C ASP A 200 26.02 -0.56 -15.57
N TYR A 201 26.00 -0.28 -14.28
CA TYR A 201 26.94 0.62 -13.63
C TYR A 201 28.10 -0.19 -13.03
N GLU A 202 29.32 0.30 -13.17
CA GLU A 202 30.52 -0.30 -12.58
C GLU A 202 31.50 0.79 -12.12
N GLU A 203 31.85 0.81 -10.84
CA GLU A 203 32.85 1.72 -10.26
C GLU A 203 33.46 1.11 -8.98
N ASP A 204 34.78 1.19 -8.83
CA ASP A 204 35.51 0.75 -7.63
C ASP A 204 35.13 -0.65 -7.09
N GLY A 205 34.86 -1.59 -7.99
CA GLY A 205 34.48 -2.97 -7.65
C GLY A 205 33.02 -3.15 -7.23
N THR A 206 32.21 -2.09 -7.29
CA THR A 206 30.75 -2.15 -7.14
C THR A 206 30.13 -2.18 -8.53
N SER A 207 29.21 -3.11 -8.77
CA SER A 207 28.41 -3.16 -10.00
C SER A 207 26.96 -3.50 -9.72
N CYS A 208 26.07 -2.95 -10.54
CA CYS A 208 24.64 -3.27 -10.53
C CYS A 208 24.03 -2.98 -11.91
N SER A 209 22.93 -3.65 -12.21
CA SER A 209 22.09 -3.35 -13.37
C SER A 209 20.85 -2.61 -12.90
N ILE A 210 20.52 -1.49 -13.54
CA ILE A 210 19.41 -0.63 -13.15
C ILE A 210 18.45 -0.44 -14.30
N GLU A 211 17.17 -0.69 -14.02
CA GLU A 211 16.05 -0.47 -14.93
C GLU A 211 15.53 0.97 -14.81
N HIS A 212 16.01 1.83 -15.69
CA HIS A 212 15.50 3.19 -15.86
C HIS A 212 14.26 3.19 -16.76
N LYS A 213 13.11 2.76 -16.21
CA LYS A 213 11.87 2.46 -16.94
C LYS A 213 10.70 3.39 -16.64
N GLY A 214 10.96 4.55 -16.07
CA GLY A 214 9.96 5.46 -15.57
C GLY A 214 9.02 6.01 -16.65
N SER A 215 9.47 6.17 -17.90
CA SER A 215 8.56 6.58 -18.98
C SER A 215 7.62 5.44 -19.39
N VAL A 216 8.11 4.20 -19.39
CA VAL A 216 7.28 3.00 -19.63
C VAL A 216 6.26 2.82 -18.51
N ASN A 217 6.70 2.86 -17.26
CA ASN A 217 5.82 2.71 -16.10
C ASN A 217 4.73 3.80 -16.06
N THR A 218 5.08 5.04 -16.39
CA THR A 218 4.13 6.15 -16.46
C THR A 218 3.14 5.96 -17.59
N GLN A 219 3.60 5.52 -18.77
CA GLN A 219 2.74 5.24 -19.92
C GLN A 219 1.73 4.14 -19.58
N ILE A 220 2.19 3.02 -19.02
CA ILE A 220 1.35 1.90 -18.60
C ILE A 220 0.25 2.35 -17.61
N ALA A 221 0.56 3.27 -16.69
CA ALA A 221 -0.42 3.73 -15.71
C ALA A 221 -1.45 4.73 -16.29
N ILE A 222 -1.15 5.36 -17.42
CA ILE A 222 -1.98 6.40 -18.05
C ILE A 222 -2.85 5.84 -19.19
N ASP A 223 -2.38 4.78 -19.86
CA ASP A 223 -3.13 4.03 -20.88
C ASP A 223 -4.31 3.27 -20.27
#